data_AF-A0A6I3LCC7-F1
#
_entry.id   AF-A0A6I3LCC7-F1
#
_cell.length_a   1.000
_cell.length_b   1.000
_cell.length_c   1.000
_cell.angle_alpha   90.00
_cell.angle_beta   90.00
_cell.angle_gamma   90.00
#
_symmetry.space_group_name_H-M   'P 1'
#
loop_
_entity.id
_entity.type
_entity.pdbx_description
1 polymer ?
#
loop_
_entity_poly.entity_id
_entity_poly.type
_entity_poly.pdbx_seq_one_letter_code
_entity_poly.pdbx_strand_id
1 'polypeptide(L)' 'KGRNVVERCFNKLKQWRGIAMRSDKTVRSYRAAIALAATLIWITTDLIHTA' A
#
# COMPACT_ATOMS: atom_id res chain seq x y z
N LYS A 1 11.12 -12.58 11.66
CA LYS A 1 10.08 -13.41 11.01
C LYS A 1 8.87 -12.52 10.69
N GLY A 2 8.97 -11.68 9.64
CA GLY A 2 7.99 -10.60 9.35
C GLY A 2 8.36 -9.67 8.19
N ARG A 3 9.64 -9.67 7.77
CA ARG A 3 10.12 -8.89 6.62
C ARG A 3 9.37 -9.18 5.32
N ASN A 4 9.04 -10.45 5.08
CA ASN A 4 8.31 -10.86 3.87
C ASN A 4 6.92 -10.23 3.74
N VAL A 5 6.24 -9.91 4.86
CA VAL A 5 4.94 -9.24 4.86
C VAL A 5 5.10 -7.76 4.52
N VAL A 6 6.08 -7.10 5.12
CA VAL A 6 6.42 -5.70 4.84
C VAL A 6 6.87 -5.53 3.39
N GLU A 7 7.72 -6.43 2.89
CA GLU A 7 8.22 -6.43 1.52
C GLU A 7 7.10 -6.68 0.51
N ARG A 8 6.19 -7.65 0.77
CA ARG A 8 5.02 -7.88 -0.09
C ARG A 8 4.09 -6.67 -0.11
N CYS A 9 3.89 -6.01 1.03
CA CYS A 9 3.10 -4.78 1.13
C CYS A 9 3.74 -3.64 0.33
N PHE A 10 5.05 -3.42 0.48
CA PHE A 10 5.80 -2.40 -0.28
C PHE A 10 5.84 -2.69 -1.78
N ASN A 11 5.93 -3.96 -2.18
CA ASN A 11 5.92 -4.35 -3.58
C ASN A 11 4.53 -4.10 -4.21
N LYS A 12 3.46 -4.37 -3.45
CA LYS A 12 2.09 -4.03 -3.85
C LYS A 12 1.91 -2.52 -3.96
N LEU A 13 2.43 -1.75 -3.00
CA LEU A 13 2.39 -0.28 -3.03
C LEU A 13 3.12 0.31 -4.25
N LYS A 14 4.28 -0.26 -4.62
CA LYS A 14 5.03 0.13 -5.83
C LYS A 14 4.31 -0.21 -7.14
N GLN A 15 3.45 -1.24 -7.14
CA GLN A 15 2.63 -1.60 -8.30
C GLN A 15 1.51 -0.57 -8.55
N TRP A 16 1.12 0.22 -7.56
CA TRP A 16 0.14 1.30 -7.74
C TRP A 16 0.79 2.44 -8.53
N ARG A 17 0.60 2.41 -9.85
CA ARG A 17 1.12 3.38 -10.82
C ARG A 17 0.85 4.84 -10.43
N GLY A 18 -0.25 5.13 -9.74
CA GLY A 18 -0.59 6.48 -9.25
C GLY A 18 0.33 7.00 -8.14
N ILE A 19 0.82 6.13 -7.25
CA ILE A 19 1.80 6.48 -6.20
C ILE A 19 3.20 6.56 -6.82
N ALA A 20 3.53 5.62 -7.73
CA ALA A 20 4.82 5.55 -8.40
C ALA A 20 5.09 6.74 -9.34
N MET A 21 4.06 7.29 -9.99
CA MET A 21 4.18 8.46 -10.86
C MET A 21 4.47 9.76 -10.09
N ARG A 22 4.33 9.76 -8.74
CA ARG A 22 4.55 10.95 -7.89
C ARG A 22 3.87 12.21 -8.45
N SER A 23 2.62 12.09 -8.90
CA SER A 23 1.83 13.22 -9.41
C SER A 23 1.06 13.95 -8.31
N ASP A 24 1.41 13.72 -7.04
CA ASP A 24 0.79 14.42 -5.93
C ASP A 24 1.69 15.58 -5.50
N LYS A 25 1.38 16.79 -5.99
CA LYS A 25 2.13 18.01 -5.65
C LYS A 25 2.04 18.38 -4.16
N THR A 26 1.22 17.68 -3.38
CA THR A 26 0.95 18.01 -1.97
C THR A 26 1.30 16.84 -1.05
N VAL A 27 2.11 17.10 -0.03
CA VAL A 27 2.51 16.09 0.98
C VAL A 27 1.29 15.45 1.65
N ARG A 28 0.18 16.19 1.79
CA ARG A 28 -1.07 15.70 2.39
C ARG A 28 -1.72 14.58 1.57
N SER A 29 -1.89 14.76 0.27
CA SER A 29 -2.54 13.74 -0.55
C SER A 29 -1.61 12.57 -0.87
N TYR A 30 -0.28 12.77 -0.86
CA TYR A 30 0.69 11.66 -0.77
C TYR A 30 0.50 10.79 0.48
N ARG A 31 0.39 11.41 1.66
CA ARG A 31 0.15 10.66 2.92
C ARG A 31 -1.21 9.96 2.93
N ALA A 32 -2.25 10.61 2.39
CA ALA A 32 -3.58 10.01 2.27
C ALA A 32 -3.57 8.79 1.32
N ALA A 33 -2.86 8.88 0.19
CA ALA A 33 -2.72 7.76 -0.74
C ALA A 33 -1.96 6.58 -0.14
N ILE A 34 -0.89 6.83 0.61
CA ILE A 34 -0.17 5.76 1.34
C ILE A 34 -1.07 5.12 2.38
N ALA A 35 -1.79 5.94 3.17
CA ALA A 35 -2.70 5.43 4.19
C ALA A 35 -3.78 4.54 3.56
N LEU A 36 -4.46 5.02 2.51
CA LEU A 36 -5.46 4.24 1.77
C LEU A 36 -4.89 2.93 1.22
N ALA A 37 -3.72 2.99 0.58
CA ALA A 37 -3.09 1.80 0.03
C ALA A 37 -2.71 0.79 1.13
N ALA A 38 -2.20 1.26 2.28
CA ALA A 38 -1.91 0.41 3.43
C ALA A 38 -3.18 -0.26 3.98
N THR A 39 -4.29 0.48 4.12
CA THR A 39 -5.56 -0.07 4.58
C THR A 39 -6.12 -1.12 3.61
N LEU A 40 -6.07 -0.84 2.30
CA LEU A 40 -6.52 -1.79 1.27
C LEU A 40 -5.68 -3.07 1.25
N ILE A 41 -4.36 -2.96 1.43
CA ILE A 41 -3.48 -4.13 1.52
C ILE A 41 -3.81 -4.93 2.78
N TRP A 42 -4.03 -4.27 3.91
CA TRP A 42 -4.38 -4.93 5.17
C TRP A 42 -5.71 -5.70 5.06
N ILE A 43 -6.77 -5.05 4.57
CA ILE A 43 -8.09 -5.69 4.33
C ILE A 43 -7.96 -6.87 3.36
N THR A 44 -7.21 -6.70 2.27
CA THR A 44 -6.99 -7.77 1.29
C THR A 44 -6.24 -8.95 1.90
N THR A 45 -5.23 -8.68 2.74
CA THR A 45 -4.47 -9.74 3.40
C THR A 45 -5.31 -10.49 4.42
N ASP A 46 -6.13 -9.79 5.21
CA ASP A 46 -7.04 -10.40 6.18
C ASP A 46 -8.09 -11.29 5.49
N LEU A 47 -8.70 -10.78 4.41
CA LEU A 47 -9.66 -11.53 3.60
C LEU A 47 -9.07 -12.82 2.98
N ILE A 48 -7.80 -12.76 2.53
CA ILE A 48 -7.08 -13.93 1.99
C ILE A 48 -6.66 -14.92 3.09
N HIS A 49 -6.50 -14.45 4.33
CA HIS A 49 -6.13 -15.31 5.45
C HIS A 49 -7.35 -15.98 6.10
N THR A 50 -8.53 -15.38 5.96
CA THR A 50 -9.81 -15.88 6.49
C THR A 50 -10.53 -16.88 5.57
N ALA A 51 -10.12 -17.02 4.31
CA ALA A 51 -10.67 -18.00 3.36
C ALA A 51 -9.78 -19.25 3.25
#